data_AF-X1VZY8-F1
#
_entry.id   AF-X1VZY8-F1
#
_cell.length_a   1.000
_cell.length_b   1.000
_cell.length_c   1.000
_cell.angle_alpha   90.00
_cell.angle_beta   90.00
_cell.angle_gamma   90.00
#
_symmetry.space_group_name_H-M   'P 1'
#
loop_
_entity.id
_entity.type
_entity.pdbx_description
1 polymer ?
#
loop_
_entity_poly.entity_id
_entity_poly.type
_entity_poly.pdbx_seq_one_letter_code
_entity_poly.pdbx_strand_id
1 'polypeptide(L)'
;MKISYQILLVFVVVIIICLSISGWFLLQISENIIINKISDGDTQLAQRVGQEVKSQMANINSVLKILVATRGWCQMDAKVAKNDLSLIENNFPDITEIYIADLEGNQIAKKGTEKLENVSKIWSFQLAKGGEEIISDIFLDPQTLK
;
A
#
# COMPACT_ATOMS: atom_id res chain seq x y z
N MET A 1 27.02 68.52 21.13
CA MET A 1 25.82 67.66 20.94
C MET A 1 25.79 66.89 19.62
N LYS A 2 26.19 67.45 18.47
CA LYS A 2 26.10 66.76 17.16
C LYS A 2 26.90 65.45 17.02
N ILE A 3 28.12 65.41 17.57
CA ILE A 3 29.02 64.23 17.47
C ILE A 3 28.53 63.04 18.32
N SER A 4 28.04 63.30 19.53
CA SER A 4 27.49 62.27 20.43
C SER A 4 26.23 61.62 19.84
N TYR A 5 25.37 62.41 19.20
CA TYR A 5 24.19 61.89 18.49
C TYR A 5 24.58 61.02 17.28
N GLN A 6 25.60 61.43 16.51
CA GLN A 6 26.12 60.63 15.39
C GLN A 6 26.67 59.28 15.84
N ILE A 7 27.44 59.23 16.94
CA ILE A 7 27.98 57.98 17.46
C ILE A 7 26.87 57.05 17.97
N LEU A 8 25.88 57.61 18.67
CA LEU A 8 24.71 56.85 19.14
C LEU A 8 23.92 56.26 17.95
N LEU A 9 23.72 57.05 16.89
CA LEU A 9 22.99 56.62 15.70
C LEU A 9 23.70 55.48 14.98
N VAL A 10 25.03 55.57 14.80
CA VAL A 10 25.83 54.50 14.21
C VAL A 10 25.73 53.21 15.04
N PHE A 11 25.81 53.33 16.37
CA PHE A 11 25.69 52.18 17.26
C PHE A 11 24.32 51.50 17.16
N VAL A 12 23.24 52.28 17.12
CA VAL A 12 21.88 51.76 16.94
C VAL A 12 21.71 51.06 15.58
N VAL A 13 22.25 51.64 14.50
CA VAL A 13 22.20 51.04 13.16
C VAL A 13 22.94 49.71 13.13
N VAL A 14 24.13 49.63 13.74
CA VAL A 14 24.90 48.38 13.83
C VAL A 14 24.11 47.31 14.60
N ILE A 15 23.47 47.67 15.72
CA ILE A 15 22.63 46.73 16.47
C ILE A 15 21.46 46.23 15.63
N ILE A 16 20.76 47.12 14.93
CA ILE A 16 19.63 46.75 14.08
C ILE A 16 20.08 45.79 12.97
N ILE A 17 21.20 46.08 12.30
CA ILE A 17 21.75 45.20 11.26
C ILE A 17 22.10 43.82 11.83
N CYS A 18 22.78 43.77 12.98
CA CYS A 18 23.12 42.50 13.62
C CYS A 18 21.88 41.69 14.02
N LEU A 19 20.85 42.35 14.54
CA LEU A 19 19.58 41.69 14.89
C LEU A 19 18.84 41.18 13.65
N SER A 20 18.80 41.96 12.58
CA SER A 20 18.15 41.56 11.32
C SER A 20 18.84 40.35 10.69
N ILE A 21 20.17 40.34 10.63
CA ILE A 21 20.94 39.21 10.07
C ILE A 21 20.75 37.96 10.93
N SER A 22 20.83 38.11 12.26
CA SER A 22 20.64 36.99 13.19
C SER A 22 19.22 36.42 13.11
N GLY A 23 18.20 37.28 13.00
CA GLY A 23 16.81 36.88 12.83
C GLY A 23 16.58 36.15 11.50
N TRP A 24 17.13 36.66 10.40
CA TRP A 24 17.07 36.00 9.09
C TRP A 24 17.69 34.60 9.14
N PHE A 25 18.87 34.48 9.74
CA PHE A 25 19.60 33.21 9.80
C PHE A 25 18.85 32.16 10.61
N LEU A 26 18.23 32.55 11.73
CA LEU A 26 17.39 31.67 12.53
C LEU A 26 16.15 31.17 11.77
N LEU A 27 15.51 32.04 10.98
CA LEU A 27 14.35 31.65 10.16
C LEU A 27 14.74 30.61 9.10
N GLN A 28 15.85 30.82 8.39
CA GLN A 28 16.32 29.86 7.38
C GLN A 28 16.67 28.49 7.98
N ILE A 29 17.35 28.45 9.13
CA ILE A 29 17.66 27.18 9.81
C ILE A 29 16.38 26.48 10.27
N SER A 30 15.43 27.24 10.83
CA SER A 30 14.15 26.72 11.29
C SER A 30 13.36 26.10 10.15
N GLU A 31 13.22 26.80 9.02
CA GLU A 31 12.53 26.29 7.84
C GLU A 31 13.18 25.02 7.29
N ASN A 32 14.51 25.00 7.14
CA ASN A 32 15.21 23.81 6.66
C ASN A 32 15.06 22.61 7.60
N ILE A 33 15.14 22.81 8.92
CA ILE A 33 14.96 21.72 9.90
C ILE A 33 13.52 21.21 9.88
N ILE A 34 12.53 22.11 9.80
CA ILE A 34 11.11 21.74 9.79
C ILE A 34 10.78 20.97 8.50
N ILE A 35 11.21 21.45 7.34
CA ILE A 35 10.97 20.80 6.05
C ILE A 35 11.64 19.42 6.01
N ASN A 36 12.90 19.31 6.43
CA ASN A 36 13.60 18.03 6.46
C ASN A 36 12.94 17.05 7.44
N LYS A 37 12.52 17.50 8.63
CA LYS A 37 11.82 16.64 9.60
C LYS A 37 10.46 16.17 9.10
N ILE A 38 9.72 17.01 8.40
CA ILE A 38 8.44 16.63 7.79
C ILE A 38 8.70 15.60 6.68
N SER A 39 9.67 15.87 5.79
CA SER A 39 10.04 14.95 4.71
C SER A 39 10.53 13.59 5.24
N ASP A 40 11.36 13.58 6.29
CA ASP A 40 11.82 12.36 6.95
C ASP A 40 10.66 11.61 7.61
N GLY A 41 9.75 12.35 8.24
CA GLY A 41 8.53 11.80 8.83
C GLY A 41 7.64 11.12 7.79
N ASP A 42 7.36 11.81 6.69
CA ASP A 42 6.56 11.29 5.58
C ASP A 42 7.21 10.07 4.94
N THR A 43 8.54 10.10 4.76
CA THR A 43 9.29 8.95 4.24
C THR A 43 9.19 7.74 5.18
N GLN A 44 9.33 7.94 6.50
CA GLN A 44 9.19 6.87 7.47
C GLN A 44 7.77 6.32 7.52
N LEU A 45 6.75 7.18 7.42
CA LEU A 45 5.36 6.76 7.35
C LEU A 45 5.10 5.94 6.08
N ALA A 46 5.53 6.42 4.91
CA ALA A 46 5.42 5.69 3.66
C ALA A 46 6.13 4.33 3.71
N GLN A 47 7.31 4.26 4.33
CA GLN A 47 8.03 3.01 4.55
C GLN A 47 7.27 2.05 5.46
N ARG A 48 6.73 2.52 6.59
CA ARG A 48 5.95 1.67 7.51
C ARG A 48 4.68 1.16 6.85
N VAL A 49 3.94 2.03 6.16
CA VAL A 49 2.74 1.63 5.40
C VAL A 49 3.11 0.61 4.33
N GLY A 50 4.18 0.85 3.58
CA GLY A 50 4.67 -0.09 2.56
C GLY A 50 5.10 -1.44 3.15
N GLN A 51 5.74 -1.45 4.32
CA GLN A 51 6.09 -2.67 5.04
C GLN A 51 4.87 -3.43 5.52
N GLU A 52 3.87 -2.74 6.05
CA GLU A 52 2.61 -3.35 6.51
C GLU A 52 1.87 -4.01 5.34
N VAL A 53 1.68 -3.28 4.24
CA VAL A 53 1.04 -3.83 3.01
C VAL A 53 1.83 -5.02 2.48
N LYS A 54 3.16 -4.93 2.45
CA LYS A 54 4.02 -6.04 2.01
C LYS A 54 3.88 -7.26 2.91
N SER A 55 3.77 -7.06 4.22
CA SER A 55 3.58 -8.12 5.21
C SER A 55 2.23 -8.83 5.02
N GLN A 56 1.16 -8.05 4.88
CA GLN A 56 -0.18 -8.59 4.63
C GLN A 56 -0.23 -9.37 3.31
N MET A 57 0.34 -8.83 2.24
CA MET A 57 0.41 -9.51 0.94
C MET A 57 1.25 -10.80 1.02
N ALA A 58 2.36 -10.80 1.77
CA ALA A 58 3.17 -11.99 1.97
C ALA A 58 2.42 -13.10 2.75
N ASN A 59 1.61 -12.72 3.73
CA ASN A 59 0.75 -13.66 4.45
C ASN A 59 -0.28 -14.31 3.51
N ILE A 60 -0.98 -13.50 2.70
CA ILE A 60 -1.95 -14.00 1.73
C ILE A 60 -1.28 -14.93 0.72
N ASN A 61 -0.14 -14.54 0.16
CA ASN A 61 0.62 -15.36 -0.79
C ASN A 61 1.02 -16.71 -0.18
N SER A 62 1.57 -16.71 1.04
CA SER A 62 1.99 -17.94 1.71
C SER A 62 0.83 -18.92 1.88
N VAL A 63 -0.36 -18.41 2.19
CA VAL A 63 -1.58 -19.20 2.31
C VAL A 63 -2.00 -19.76 0.95
N LEU A 64 -2.04 -18.93 -0.10
CA LEU A 64 -2.37 -19.38 -1.46
C LEU A 64 -1.41 -20.47 -1.95
N LYS A 65 -0.10 -20.36 -1.67
CA LYS A 65 0.88 -21.38 -2.02
C LYS A 65 0.65 -22.70 -1.32
N ILE A 66 0.33 -22.67 -0.02
CA ILE A 66 0.00 -23.88 0.73
C ILE A 66 -1.24 -24.55 0.12
N LEU A 67 -2.25 -23.75 -0.23
CA LEU A 67 -3.52 -24.24 -0.77
C LEU A 67 -3.37 -24.87 -2.15
N VAL A 68 -2.61 -24.24 -3.05
CA VAL A 68 -2.33 -24.79 -4.38
C VAL A 68 -1.52 -26.09 -4.28
N ALA A 69 -0.66 -26.22 -3.26
CA ALA A 69 0.10 -27.45 -3.02
C ALA A 69 -0.74 -28.59 -2.41
N THR A 70 -1.94 -28.32 -1.90
CA THR A 70 -2.82 -29.35 -1.33
C THR A 70 -3.41 -30.25 -2.42
N ARG A 71 -3.30 -31.57 -2.23
CA ARG A 71 -3.77 -32.58 -3.20
C ARG A 71 -5.24 -32.41 -3.63
N GLY A 72 -6.09 -31.84 -2.77
CA GLY A 72 -7.51 -31.61 -3.06
C GLY A 72 -7.74 -30.64 -4.22
N TRP A 73 -6.90 -29.63 -4.36
CA TRP A 73 -7.01 -28.61 -5.41
C TRP A 73 -6.45 -29.13 -6.73
N CYS A 74 -5.36 -29.91 -6.68
CA CYS A 74 -4.82 -30.60 -7.87
C CYS A 74 -5.82 -31.58 -8.50
N GLN A 75 -6.74 -32.13 -7.72
CA GLN A 75 -7.78 -33.06 -8.19
C GLN A 75 -9.06 -32.34 -8.65
N MET A 76 -9.13 -31.00 -8.51
CA MET A 76 -10.32 -30.20 -8.86
C MET A 76 -11.63 -30.72 -8.23
N ASP A 77 -11.56 -31.32 -7.04
CA ASP A 77 -12.76 -31.78 -6.32
C ASP A 77 -13.49 -30.60 -5.70
N ALA A 78 -14.65 -30.26 -6.25
CA ALA A 78 -15.48 -29.14 -5.80
C ALA A 78 -15.87 -29.21 -4.31
N LYS A 79 -16.03 -30.41 -3.75
CA LYS A 79 -16.43 -30.58 -2.34
C LYS A 79 -15.27 -30.30 -1.39
N VAL A 80 -14.07 -30.78 -1.74
CA VAL A 80 -12.84 -30.52 -0.98
C VAL A 80 -12.46 -29.05 -1.09
N ALA A 81 -12.46 -28.53 -2.32
CA ALA A 81 -12.22 -27.13 -2.61
C ALA A 81 -13.15 -26.21 -1.81
N LYS A 82 -14.46 -26.49 -1.77
CA LYS A 82 -15.41 -25.68 -0.99
C LYS A 82 -15.13 -25.69 0.51
N ASN A 83 -14.78 -26.84 1.08
CA ASN A 83 -14.43 -26.93 2.51
C ASN A 83 -13.16 -26.13 2.83
N ASP A 84 -12.14 -26.23 1.97
CA ASP A 84 -10.89 -25.48 2.15
C ASP A 84 -11.13 -23.97 2.01
N LEU A 85 -11.96 -23.55 1.04
CA LEU A 85 -12.37 -22.14 0.90
C LEU A 85 -13.08 -21.60 2.14
N SER A 86 -13.97 -22.39 2.76
CA SER A 86 -14.63 -22.00 4.02
C SER A 86 -13.66 -21.86 5.20
N LEU A 87 -12.58 -22.65 5.25
CA LEU A 87 -11.54 -22.49 6.27
C LEU A 87 -10.73 -21.21 6.07
N ILE A 88 -10.44 -20.84 4.83
CA ILE A 88 -9.73 -19.60 4.50
C ILE A 88 -10.59 -18.39 4.86
N GLU A 89 -11.87 -18.41 4.50
CA GLU A 89 -12.81 -17.35 4.82
C GLU A 89 -12.85 -17.03 6.32
N ASN A 90 -12.81 -18.04 7.18
CA ASN A 90 -12.81 -17.85 8.63
C ASN A 90 -11.47 -17.31 9.18
N ASN A 91 -10.35 -17.61 8.53
CA ASN A 91 -9.02 -17.23 9.00
C ASN A 91 -8.50 -15.92 8.38
N PHE A 92 -9.04 -15.51 7.23
CA PHE A 92 -8.60 -14.34 6.47
C PHE A 92 -9.81 -13.45 6.12
N PRO A 93 -10.37 -12.74 7.10
CA PRO A 93 -11.57 -11.92 6.90
C PRO A 93 -11.35 -10.76 5.90
N ASP A 94 -10.10 -10.33 5.72
CA ASP A 94 -9.73 -9.25 4.80
C ASP A 94 -9.85 -9.66 3.32
N ILE A 95 -9.92 -10.95 3.02
CA ILE A 95 -10.14 -11.45 1.66
C ILE A 95 -11.62 -11.33 1.33
N THR A 96 -11.96 -10.39 0.45
CA THR A 96 -13.35 -10.17 0.00
C THR A 96 -13.89 -11.41 -0.71
N GLU A 97 -13.16 -11.90 -1.71
CA GLU A 97 -13.55 -13.04 -2.56
C GLU A 97 -12.36 -13.96 -2.83
N ILE A 98 -12.63 -15.27 -2.89
CA ILE A 98 -11.68 -16.28 -3.33
C ILE A 98 -12.42 -17.33 -4.17
N TYR A 99 -11.81 -17.75 -5.28
CA TYR A 99 -12.34 -18.80 -6.13
C TYR A 99 -11.21 -19.66 -6.71
N ILE A 100 -11.59 -20.83 -7.20
CA ILE A 100 -10.72 -21.79 -7.89
C ILE A 100 -11.35 -22.04 -9.26
N ALA A 101 -10.55 -21.91 -10.31
CA ALA A 101 -11.01 -22.13 -11.69
C ALA A 101 -10.16 -23.20 -12.39
N ASP A 102 -10.77 -23.91 -13.33
CA ASP A 102 -10.06 -24.83 -14.22
C ASP A 102 -9.22 -24.09 -15.28
N LEU A 103 -8.49 -24.84 -16.11
CA LEU A 103 -7.67 -24.28 -17.20
C LEU A 103 -8.50 -23.63 -18.32
N GLU A 104 -9.80 -23.90 -18.39
CA GLU A 104 -10.75 -23.27 -19.32
C GLU A 104 -11.38 -22.01 -18.74
N GLY A 105 -11.09 -21.71 -17.47
CA GLY A 105 -11.60 -20.56 -16.74
C GLY A 105 -12.97 -20.79 -16.09
N ASN A 106 -13.50 -22.01 -16.03
CA ASN A 106 -14.72 -22.27 -15.29
C ASN A 106 -14.41 -22.33 -13.79
N GLN A 107 -15.10 -21.53 -12.98
CA GLN A 107 -14.99 -21.62 -11.53
C GLN A 107 -15.57 -22.95 -11.03
N ILE A 108 -14.77 -23.68 -10.26
CA ILE A 108 -15.13 -24.96 -9.64
C ILE A 108 -15.66 -24.74 -8.22
N ALA A 109 -15.10 -23.75 -7.53
CA ALA A 109 -15.52 -23.34 -6.20
C ALA A 109 -15.27 -21.84 -6.02
N LYS A 110 -16.16 -21.17 -5.30
CA LYS A 110 -16.07 -19.76 -4.95
C LYS A 110 -16.58 -19.58 -3.51
N LYS A 111 -16.05 -18.57 -2.82
CA LYS A 111 -16.51 -18.15 -1.48
C LYS A 111 -17.99 -17.77 -1.53
N GLY A 112 -18.76 -18.17 -0.51
CA GLY A 112 -20.17 -17.82 -0.36
C GLY A 112 -21.16 -18.65 -1.20
N THR A 113 -22.31 -18.05 -1.49
CA THR A 113 -23.44 -18.67 -2.22
C THR A 113 -23.63 -18.12 -3.64
N GLU A 114 -22.70 -17.30 -4.10
CA GLU A 114 -22.75 -16.70 -5.43
C GLU A 114 -22.61 -17.76 -6.53
N LYS A 115 -23.16 -17.45 -7.71
CA LYS A 115 -23.08 -18.35 -8.86
C LYS A 115 -21.63 -18.47 -9.31
N LEU A 116 -21.25 -19.69 -9.69
CA LEU A 116 -19.98 -19.95 -10.36
C LEU A 116 -20.01 -19.31 -11.75
N GLU A 117 -18.97 -18.56 -12.07
CA GLU A 117 -18.83 -17.85 -13.34
C GLU A 117 -17.64 -18.39 -14.15
N ASN A 118 -17.56 -17.99 -15.41
CA ASN A 118 -16.39 -18.27 -16.24
C ASN A 118 -15.48 -17.03 -16.29
N VAL A 119 -14.27 -17.17 -15.75
CA VAL A 119 -13.24 -16.14 -15.64
C VAL A 119 -12.24 -16.13 -16.80
N SER A 120 -12.47 -16.91 -17.85
CA SER A 120 -11.55 -16.99 -19.00
C SER A 120 -11.31 -15.64 -19.67
N LYS A 121 -12.26 -14.71 -19.59
CA LYS A 121 -12.13 -13.38 -20.18
C LYS A 121 -11.34 -12.39 -19.31
N ILE A 122 -11.05 -12.76 -18.06
CA ILE A 122 -10.31 -11.89 -17.15
C ILE A 122 -8.82 -11.92 -17.54
N TRP A 123 -8.23 -10.73 -17.70
CA TRP A 123 -6.84 -10.58 -18.09
C TRP A 123 -5.87 -11.26 -17.11
N SER A 124 -6.10 -11.10 -15.81
CA SER A 124 -5.29 -11.75 -14.78
C SER A 124 -5.35 -13.27 -14.87
N PHE A 125 -6.51 -13.85 -15.16
CA PHE A 125 -6.62 -15.30 -15.37
C PHE A 125 -5.77 -15.76 -16.56
N GLN A 126 -5.80 -15.03 -17.69
CA GLN A 126 -5.01 -15.38 -18.88
C GLN A 126 -3.50 -15.36 -18.61
N LEU A 127 -3.02 -14.42 -17.80
CA LEU A 127 -1.63 -14.37 -17.37
C LEU A 127 -1.30 -15.51 -16.40
N ALA A 128 -2.11 -15.71 -15.36
CA ALA A 128 -1.88 -16.73 -14.34
C ALA A 128 -1.93 -18.17 -14.89
N LYS A 129 -2.72 -18.41 -15.95
CA LYS A 129 -2.77 -19.70 -16.66
C LYS A 129 -1.40 -20.15 -17.18
N GLY A 130 -0.48 -19.23 -17.41
CA GLY A 130 0.91 -19.53 -17.78
C GLY A 130 1.74 -20.21 -16.68
N GLY A 131 1.19 -20.37 -15.46
CA GLY A 131 1.88 -20.91 -14.30
C GLY A 131 2.59 -19.86 -13.46
N GLU A 132 2.36 -18.58 -13.75
CA GLU A 132 2.94 -17.46 -13.00
C GLU A 132 1.98 -17.01 -11.88
N GLU A 133 2.56 -16.76 -10.71
CA GLU A 133 1.87 -16.04 -9.64
C GLU A 133 1.87 -14.55 -10.00
N ILE A 134 0.69 -13.93 -10.03
CA ILE A 134 0.55 -12.53 -10.40
C ILE A 134 -0.23 -11.75 -9.35
N ILE A 135 0.18 -10.50 -9.15
CA ILE A 135 -0.63 -9.48 -8.48
C ILE A 135 -1.10 -8.56 -9.61
N SER A 136 -2.39 -8.60 -9.94
CA SER A 136 -2.94 -7.75 -10.98
C SER A 136 -3.18 -6.33 -10.46
N ASP A 137 -3.20 -5.36 -11.38
CA ASP A 137 -3.79 -4.06 -11.10
C ASP A 137 -5.27 -4.20 -10.70
N ILE A 138 -5.83 -3.11 -10.17
CA ILE A 138 -7.23 -3.05 -9.75
C ILE A 138 -8.12 -3.39 -10.96
N PHE A 139 -8.78 -4.54 -10.89
CA PHE A 139 -9.83 -4.90 -11.82
C PHE A 139 -11.16 -4.38 -11.26
N LEU A 140 -11.79 -3.45 -11.97
CA LEU A 140 -13.15 -3.04 -11.65
C LEU A 140 -14.09 -4.12 -12.15
N ASP A 141 -14.75 -4.80 -11.22
CA ASP A 141 -15.81 -5.74 -11.55
C ASP A 141 -16.93 -4.98 -12.30
N PRO A 142 -17.26 -5.34 -13.55
CA PRO A 142 -18.34 -4.74 -14.30
C PRO A 142 -19.68 -4.73 -13.55
N GLN A 143 -19.91 -5.65 -12.60
CA GLN A 143 -21.12 -5.71 -11.81
C GLN A 143 -21.19 -4.62 -10.71
N THR A 144 -20.06 -4.04 -10.33
CA THR A 144 -19.97 -2.92 -9.38
C THR A 144 -20.14 -1.55 -10.03
N LEU A 145 -20.13 -1.46 -11.36
CA LEU A 145 -20.47 -0.26 -12.15
C LEU A 145 -21.99 -0.13 -12.33
N LYS A 146 -22.72 -0.04 -11.22
CA LYS A 146 -24.14 0.32 -11.20
C LYS A 146 -24.37 1.70 -10.60
#